data_AF-A0A7W0TIF1-F1
#
_entry.id   AF-A0A7W0TIF1-F1
#
_cell.length_a   1.000
_cell.length_b   1.000
_cell.length_c   1.000
_cell.angle_alpha   90.00
_cell.angle_beta   90.00
_cell.angle_gamma   90.00
#
_symmetry.space_group_name_H-M   'P 1'
#
loop_
_entity.id
_entity.type
_entity.pdbx_description
1 polymer ?
#
loop_
_entity_poly.entity_id
_entity_poly.type
_entity_poly.pdbx_seq_one_letter_code
_entity_poly.pdbx_strand_id
1 'polypeptide(L)' 'MTTKADFNADAWASVVEAPLLAGMKLVAAERGGTLRESLAVGKTYSKARRQQGESPLLDEVVATRTRTARVASSASAASR' A
#
# COMPACT_ATOMS: atom_id res chain seq x y z
N MET A 1 -5.84 8.44 -20.14
CA MET A 1 -5.05 7.74 -19.09
C MET A 1 -5.35 8.45 -17.78
N THR A 2 -5.81 7.72 -16.76
CA THR A 2 -6.12 8.29 -15.44
C THR A 2 -4.83 8.52 -14.65
N THR A 3 -4.79 9.61 -13.89
CA THR A 3 -3.66 10.11 -13.09
C THR A 3 -4.18 10.62 -11.75
N LYS A 4 -3.30 10.95 -10.80
CA LYS A 4 -3.69 11.59 -9.53
C LYS A 4 -4.46 12.89 -9.72
N ALA A 5 -4.19 13.63 -10.81
CA ALA A 5 -4.87 14.90 -11.09
C ALA A 5 -6.38 14.72 -11.36
N ASP A 6 -6.80 13.50 -11.71
CA ASP A 6 -8.22 13.16 -11.90
C ASP A 6 -8.97 12.95 -10.56
N PHE A 7 -8.27 13.00 -9.42
CA PHE A 7 -8.84 12.80 -8.10
C PHE A 7 -8.72 14.07 -7.24
N ASN A 8 -9.76 14.33 -6.45
CA ASN A 8 -9.64 15.24 -5.32
C ASN A 8 -8.81 14.60 -4.19
N ALA A 9 -8.46 15.39 -3.17
CA ALA A 9 -7.58 14.95 -2.09
C ALA A 9 -8.13 13.73 -1.32
N ASP A 10 -9.43 13.70 -1.02
CA ASP A 10 -10.07 12.61 -0.27
C ASP A 10 -10.16 11.32 -1.09
N ALA A 11 -10.49 11.44 -2.37
CA ALA A 11 -10.51 10.32 -3.29
C ALA A 11 -9.10 9.75 -3.48
N TRP A 12 -8.09 10.62 -3.63
CA TRP A 12 -6.70 10.18 -3.72
C TRP A 12 -6.23 9.45 -2.46
N ALA A 13 -6.57 9.98 -1.27
CA ALA A 13 -6.26 9.32 -0.01
C ALA A 13 -6.90 7.93 0.05
N SER A 14 -8.16 7.80 -0.35
CA SER A 14 -8.87 6.53 -0.39
C SER A 14 -8.23 5.52 -1.35
N VAL A 15 -7.86 5.96 -2.55
CA VAL A 15 -7.21 5.11 -3.58
C VAL A 15 -5.86 4.57 -3.08
N VAL A 16 -5.09 5.38 -2.37
CA VAL A 16 -3.77 5.00 -1.86
C VAL A 16 -3.88 4.14 -0.59
N GLU A 17 -4.87 4.36 0.28
CA GLU A 17 -5.03 3.61 1.53
C GLU A 17 -5.74 2.27 1.36
N ALA A 18 -6.66 2.15 0.39
CA ALA A 18 -7.49 0.95 0.20
C ALA A 18 -6.68 -0.34 -0.01
N PRO A 19 -5.61 -0.40 -0.83
CA PRO A 19 -4.85 -1.63 -1.05
C PRO A 19 -4.20 -2.17 0.23
N LEU A 20 -3.67 -1.27 1.08
CA LEU A 20 -3.04 -1.66 2.34
C LEU A 20 -4.08 -2.19 3.33
N LEU A 21 -5.22 -1.49 3.46
CA LEU A 21 -6.31 -1.91 4.36
C LEU A 21 -6.93 -3.23 3.91
N ALA A 22 -7.10 -3.44 2.60
CA ALA A 22 -7.57 -4.71 2.06
C ALA A 22 -6.59 -5.85 2.38
N GLY A 23 -5.29 -5.61 2.20
CA GLY A 23 -4.24 -6.56 2.59
C GLY A 23 -4.28 -6.90 4.08
N MET A 24 -4.42 -5.90 4.96
CA MET A 24 -4.53 -6.11 6.40
C MET A 24 -5.77 -6.91 6.80
N LYS A 25 -6.92 -6.68 6.14
CA LYS A 25 -8.13 -7.46 6.40
C LYS A 25 -7.99 -8.92 5.97
N LEU A 26 -7.31 -9.17 4.85
CA LEU A 26 -7.03 -10.53 4.38
C LEU A 26 -6.11 -11.26 5.37
N VAL A 27 -5.03 -10.60 5.80
CA VAL A 27 -4.10 -11.08 6.84
C VAL A 27 -4.84 -11.43 8.14
N ALA A 28 -5.78 -10.59 8.55
CA ALA A 28 -6.55 -10.83 9.77
C ALA A 28 -7.56 -11.99 9.64
N ALA A 29 -8.03 -12.29 8.42
CA ALA A 29 -9.00 -13.34 8.14
C ALA A 29 -8.35 -14.72 7.91
N GLU A 30 -7.14 -14.75 7.35
CA GLU A 30 -6.40 -15.97 7.06
C GLU A 30 -5.73 -16.54 8.32
N ARG A 31 -5.71 -17.88 8.45
CA ARG A 31 -4.97 -18.59 9.52
C ARG A 31 -3.45 -18.68 9.24
N GLY A 32 -2.95 -17.97 8.22
CA GLY A 32 -1.62 -18.13 7.62
C GLY A 32 -0.45 -17.50 8.37
N GLY A 33 -0.73 -16.60 9.32
CA GLY A 33 0.28 -15.93 10.13
C GLY A 33 0.95 -14.75 9.41
N THR A 34 1.12 -13.65 10.15
CA THR A 34 1.48 -12.31 9.63
C THR A 34 2.81 -12.23 8.86
N LEU A 35 3.73 -13.17 9.06
CA LEU A 35 5.07 -13.17 8.44
C LEU A 35 5.04 -13.45 6.93
N ARG A 36 4.34 -14.50 6.49
CA ARG A 36 4.30 -14.87 5.07
C ARG A 36 3.55 -13.83 4.26
N GLU A 37 2.49 -13.28 4.83
CA GLU A 37 1.68 -12.26 4.17
C GLU A 37 2.41 -10.93 4.07
N SER A 38 3.15 -10.51 5.11
CA SER A 38 3.99 -9.30 5.04
C SER A 38 5.03 -9.38 3.91
N LEU A 39 5.65 -10.56 3.72
CA LEU A 39 6.57 -10.80 2.60
C LEU A 39 5.85 -10.77 1.24
N ALA A 40 4.64 -11.32 1.15
CA ALA A 40 3.83 -11.29 -0.06
C ALA A 40 3.45 -9.85 -0.44
N VAL A 41 3.02 -9.02 0.51
CA VAL A 41 2.73 -7.60 0.31
C VAL A 41 3.96 -6.86 -0.22
N GLY A 42 5.13 -7.06 0.40
CA GLY A 42 6.39 -6.45 -0.05
C GLY A 42 6.79 -6.88 -1.47
N LYS A 43 6.62 -8.16 -1.81
CA LYS A 43 6.86 -8.65 -3.18
C LYS A 43 5.91 -8.01 -4.19
N THR A 44 4.63 -7.85 -3.85
CA THR A 44 3.64 -7.22 -4.74
C THR A 44 3.98 -5.77 -5.02
N TYR A 45 4.34 -4.98 -4.01
CA TYR A 45 4.80 -3.59 -4.20
C TYR A 45 6.10 -3.53 -5.03
N SER A 46 7.03 -4.46 -4.79
CA SER A 46 8.28 -4.54 -5.56
C SER A 46 8.03 -4.90 -7.03
N LYS A 47 7.06 -5.80 -7.30
CA LYS A 47 6.64 -6.18 -8.65
C LYS A 47 5.96 -5.01 -9.36
N ALA A 48 5.05 -4.31 -8.68
CA ALA A 48 4.38 -3.13 -9.23
C ALA A 48 5.39 -2.04 -9.59
N ARG A 49 6.45 -1.84 -8.78
CA ARG A 49 7.54 -0.90 -9.09
C ARG A 49 8.41 -1.33 -10.29
N ARG A 50 8.46 -2.62 -10.62
CA ARG A 50 9.17 -3.13 -11.82
C ARG A 50 8.33 -3.01 -13.09
N GLN A 51 7.02 -2.91 -12.94
CA GLN A 51 6.05 -2.70 -14.03
C GLN A 51 5.79 -1.20 -14.29
N GLN A 52 6.73 -0.34 -13.88
CA GLN A 52 6.64 1.09 -14.08
C GLN A 52 6.50 1.43 -15.58
N GLY A 53 5.52 2.26 -15.92
CA GLY A 53 5.18 2.62 -17.30
C GLY A 53 3.97 1.89 -17.90
N GLU A 54 3.45 0.82 -17.27
CA GLU A 54 2.20 0.18 -17.73
C GLU A 54 0.95 0.98 -17.32
N SER A 55 1.00 1.74 -16.22
CA SER A 55 -0.12 2.57 -15.76
C SER A 55 0.36 3.77 -14.94
N PRO A 56 0.13 5.00 -15.43
CA PRO A 56 0.50 6.22 -14.70
C PRO A 56 -0.11 6.29 -13.29
N LEU A 57 -1.36 5.83 -13.15
CA LEU A 57 -2.04 5.79 -11.85
C LEU A 57 -1.35 4.83 -10.87
N LEU A 58 -1.00 3.62 -11.33
CA LEU A 58 -0.35 2.64 -10.46
C LEU A 58 1.05 3.09 -10.04
N ASP A 59 1.77 3.76 -10.94
CA ASP A 59 3.09 4.29 -10.64
C ASP A 59 3.03 5.35 -9.53
N GLU A 60 2.04 6.22 -9.60
CA GLU A 60 1.80 7.26 -8.58
C GLU A 60 1.32 6.66 -7.24
N VAL A 61 0.48 5.62 -7.28
CA VAL A 61 0.04 4.91 -6.06
C VAL A 61 1.23 4.20 -5.38
N VAL A 62 2.07 3.51 -6.15
CA VAL A 62 3.25 2.79 -5.62
C VAL A 62 4.33 3.75 -5.12
N ALA A 63 4.47 4.92 -5.75
CA ALA A 63 5.40 5.96 -5.31
C ALA A 63 4.91 6.71 -4.04
N THR A 64 3.60 6.70 -3.76
CA THR A 64 3.03 7.44 -2.64
C THR A 64 3.16 6.66 -1.33
N ARG A 65 3.82 7.27 -0.33
CA ARG A 65 3.87 6.72 1.02
C ARG A 65 2.54 6.97 1.74
N THR A 66 1.87 5.90 2.15
CA THR A 66 0.56 5.97 2.83
C THR A 66 0.69 6.45 4.29
N ARG A 67 -0.37 7.07 4.82
CA ARG A 67 -0.42 7.53 6.22
C ARG A 67 -0.31 6.35 7.19
N THR A 68 -0.99 5.25 6.91
CA THR A 68 -0.98 4.03 7.72
C THR A 68 0.41 3.41 7.82
N ALA A 69 1.21 3.45 6.74
CA ALA A 69 2.61 3.01 6.79
C ALA A 69 3.50 3.90 7.69
N ARG A 70 3.17 5.19 7.84
CA ARG A 70 3.85 6.08 8.79
C ARG A 70 3.55 5.69 10.24
N VAL A 71 2.28 5.40 10.55
CA VAL A 71 1.86 4.99 11.89
C VAL A 71 2.53 3.67 12.30
N ALA A 72 2.57 2.68 11.41
CA ALA A 72 3.27 1.41 11.66
C ALA A 72 4.77 1.58 11.94
N SER A 73 5.44 2.52 11.25
CA SER A 73 6.86 2.84 11.50
C SER A 73 7.06 3.55 12.84
N SER A 74 6.16 4.46 13.24
CA SER A 74 6.24 5.16 14.53
C SER A 74 5.96 4.25 15.73
N ALA A 75 5.03 3.30 15.60
CA ALA A 75 4.74 2.32 16.66
C ALA A 75 5.92 1.37 16.89
N SER A 76 6.62 0.94 15.82
CA SER A 76 7.82 0.10 15.93
C SER A 76 9.04 0.84 16.52
N ALA A 77 9.07 2.17 16.50
CA ALA A 77 10.14 2.98 17.10
C ALA A 77 9.92 3.27 18.59
N ALA A 78 8.66 3.26 19.06
CA ALA A 78 8.30 3.53 20.46
C ALA A 78 8.36 2.30 21.38
N SER A 79 8.41 1.08 20.82
CA SER A 79 8.53 -0.18 21.59
C SER A 79 9.97 -0.69 21.71
N ARG A 80 10.97 0.19 21.65
CA ARG A 80 12.39 -0.13 21.86
C ARG A 80 12.95 0.60 23.08
#